data_AF-A0A0S1XF00-F1
#
_entry.id   AF-A0A0S1XF00-F1
#
_cell.length_a   1.000
_cell.length_b   1.000
_cell.length_c   1.000
_cell.angle_alpha   90.00
_cell.angle_beta   90.00
_cell.angle_gamma   90.00
#
_symmetry.space_group_name_H-M   'P 1'
#
loop_
_entity.id
_entity.type
_entity.pdbx_description
1 polymer ?
#
loop_
_entity_poly.entity_id
_entity_poly.type
_entity_poly.pdbx_seq_one_letter_code
_entity_poly.pdbx_strand_id
1 'polypeptide(L)'
;MNFSLVRKVKEFEKALKRKDCEAVLEHLDDYLEEIEKEDELRELLKKLEDLALECEGELAYELAHEIAHIYAHLDEIEKGIEVYKKIAEKHKGDEEKYSEALYYLADAYEHFGMPDKAIDVYEKLLELERKRGDKKEEALTLAHMAVNCEELGDLDKAIELMEKARTLFEELGDEKTT
;
A
#
# COMPACT_ATOMS: atom_id res chain seq x y z
N MET A 1 -23.05 -2.46 -26.15
CA MET A 1 -23.08 -2.44 -24.68
C MET A 1 -23.90 -3.63 -24.17
N ASN A 2 -23.27 -4.56 -23.44
CA ASN A 2 -23.90 -5.77 -22.91
C ASN A 2 -24.82 -5.41 -21.73
N PHE A 3 -26.00 -6.03 -21.59
CA PHE A 3 -26.96 -5.69 -20.53
C PHE A 3 -26.37 -5.88 -19.11
N SER A 4 -25.41 -6.80 -18.98
CA SER A 4 -24.63 -7.02 -17.77
C SER A 4 -23.73 -5.83 -17.41
N LEU A 5 -23.07 -5.22 -18.40
CA LEU A 5 -22.13 -4.11 -18.21
C LEU A 5 -22.84 -2.82 -17.79
N VAL A 6 -23.98 -2.51 -18.43
CA VAL A 6 -24.83 -1.37 -18.04
C VAL A 6 -25.30 -1.46 -16.59
N ARG A 7 -25.52 -2.68 -16.10
CA ARG A 7 -25.90 -2.90 -14.70
C ARG A 7 -24.72 -2.61 -13.78
N LYS A 8 -23.52 -3.15 -14.07
CA LYS A 8 -22.33 -2.94 -13.25
C LYS A 8 -21.92 -1.46 -13.14
N VAL A 9 -21.95 -0.71 -14.24
CA VAL A 9 -21.69 0.75 -14.24
C VAL A 9 -22.63 1.48 -13.28
N LYS A 10 -23.92 1.13 -13.30
CA LYS A 10 -24.91 1.71 -12.37
C LYS A 10 -24.68 1.31 -10.92
N GLU A 11 -24.18 0.11 -10.67
CA GLU A 11 -23.84 -0.31 -9.31
C GLU A 11 -22.59 0.41 -8.81
N PHE A 12 -21.56 0.61 -9.65
CA PHE A 12 -20.39 1.43 -9.33
C PHE A 12 -20.78 2.86 -8.92
N GLU A 13 -21.60 3.56 -9.71
CA GLU A 13 -22.03 4.92 -9.39
C GLU A 13 -22.80 5.00 -8.06
N LYS A 14 -23.59 3.96 -7.75
CA LYS A 14 -24.29 3.87 -6.46
C LYS A 14 -23.32 3.59 -5.32
N ALA A 15 -22.35 2.71 -5.52
CA ALA A 15 -21.32 2.37 -4.54
C ALA A 15 -20.51 3.62 -4.18
N LEU A 16 -20.06 4.37 -5.18
CA LEU A 16 -19.33 5.63 -4.99
C LEU A 16 -20.18 6.66 -4.23
N LYS A 17 -21.47 6.79 -4.55
CA LYS A 17 -22.39 7.68 -3.83
C LYS A 17 -22.62 7.25 -2.37
N ARG A 18 -22.59 5.95 -2.09
CA ARG A 18 -22.75 5.37 -0.76
C ARG A 18 -21.45 5.29 0.03
N LYS A 19 -20.32 5.57 -0.63
CA LYS A 19 -18.97 5.41 -0.07
C LYS A 19 -18.69 3.97 0.37
N ASP A 20 -19.17 3.03 -0.44
CA ASP A 20 -19.03 1.59 -0.22
C ASP A 20 -17.74 1.12 -0.91
N CYS A 21 -16.64 1.02 -0.15
CA CYS A 21 -15.31 0.73 -0.70
C CYS A 21 -15.23 -0.65 -1.36
N GLU A 22 -15.85 -1.66 -0.74
CA GLU A 22 -15.87 -3.04 -1.27
C GLU A 22 -16.61 -3.09 -2.61
N ALA A 23 -17.80 -2.49 -2.69
CA ALA A 23 -18.57 -2.47 -3.93
C ALA A 23 -17.94 -1.56 -5.01
N VAL A 24 -17.16 -0.54 -4.62
CA VAL A 24 -16.37 0.25 -5.57
C VAL A 24 -15.28 -0.61 -6.18
N LEU A 25 -14.50 -1.33 -5.36
CA LEU A 25 -13.44 -2.22 -5.82
C LEU A 25 -13.99 -3.35 -6.71
N GLU A 26 -15.12 -3.95 -6.35
CA GLU A 26 -15.77 -5.03 -7.13
C GLU A 26 -16.13 -4.60 -8.58
N HIS A 27 -16.33 -3.30 -8.80
CA HIS A 27 -16.85 -2.78 -10.07
C HIS A 27 -15.92 -1.76 -10.75
N LEU A 28 -14.75 -1.47 -10.19
CA LEU A 28 -13.85 -0.42 -10.68
C LEU A 28 -13.35 -0.74 -12.08
N ASP A 29 -12.83 -1.95 -12.32
CA ASP A 29 -12.30 -2.35 -13.62
C ASP A 29 -13.34 -2.25 -14.74
N ASP A 30 -14.54 -2.79 -14.51
CA ASP A 30 -15.64 -2.71 -15.47
C ASP A 30 -16.06 -1.25 -15.74
N TYR A 31 -15.91 -0.35 -14.76
CA TYR A 31 -16.22 1.07 -14.93
C TYR A 31 -15.10 1.80 -15.69
N LEU A 32 -13.83 1.47 -15.45
CA LEU A 32 -12.68 2.04 -16.15
C LEU A 32 -12.71 1.73 -17.65
N GLU A 33 -13.18 0.54 -18.05
CA GLU A 33 -13.35 0.17 -19.47
C GLU A 33 -14.27 1.11 -20.25
N GLU A 34 -15.18 1.82 -19.56
CA GLU A 34 -16.15 2.73 -20.18
C GLU A 34 -15.65 4.19 -20.23
N ILE A 35 -14.52 4.50 -19.58
CA ILE A 35 -13.96 5.85 -19.58
C ILE A 35 -13.11 6.05 -20.83
N GLU A 36 -13.61 6.88 -21.75
CA GLU A 36 -12.89 7.18 -22.99
C GLU A 36 -12.00 8.43 -22.90
N LYS A 37 -12.30 9.34 -21.95
CA LYS A 37 -11.63 10.64 -21.85
C LYS A 37 -10.80 10.73 -20.57
N GLU A 38 -9.56 11.21 -20.71
CA GLU A 38 -8.66 11.44 -19.58
C GLU A 38 -9.25 12.41 -18.54
N ASP A 39 -9.98 13.45 -18.95
CA ASP A 39 -10.63 14.38 -18.02
C ASP A 39 -11.64 13.67 -17.10
N GLU A 40 -12.41 12.71 -17.65
CA GLU A 40 -13.38 11.92 -16.89
C GLU A 40 -12.66 10.96 -15.92
N LEU A 41 -11.55 10.34 -16.36
CA LEU A 41 -10.69 9.53 -15.50
C LEU A 41 -10.14 10.35 -14.32
N ARG A 42 -9.67 11.58 -14.59
CA ARG A 42 -9.14 12.47 -13.56
C ARG A 42 -10.20 12.95 -12.58
N GLU A 43 -11.44 13.13 -13.03
CA GLU A 43 -12.56 13.39 -12.12
C GLU A 43 -12.90 12.18 -11.25
N LEU A 44 -12.81 10.97 -11.80
CA LEU A 44 -12.99 9.75 -11.03
C LEU A 44 -11.89 9.59 -9.99
N LEU A 45 -10.62 9.73 -10.37
CA LEU A 45 -9.47 9.58 -9.49
C LEU A 45 -9.58 10.46 -8.25
N LYS A 46 -10.00 11.74 -8.40
CA LYS A 46 -10.26 12.63 -7.25
C LYS A 46 -11.29 12.06 -6.27
N LYS A 47 -12.38 11.47 -6.78
CA LYS A 47 -13.42 10.85 -5.94
C LYS A 47 -12.92 9.60 -5.25
N LEU A 48 -12.09 8.79 -5.94
CA LEU A 48 -11.48 7.60 -5.37
C LEU A 48 -10.44 7.94 -4.30
N GLU A 49 -9.64 8.99 -4.51
CA GLU A 49 -8.70 9.50 -3.50
C GLU A 49 -9.43 9.91 -2.22
N ASP A 50 -10.51 10.68 -2.35
CA ASP A 50 -11.32 11.07 -1.20
C ASP A 50 -11.94 9.85 -0.51
N LEU A 51 -12.43 8.87 -1.29
CA LEU A 51 -13.00 7.63 -0.77
C LEU A 51 -11.96 6.77 -0.04
N ALA A 52 -10.74 6.63 -0.57
CA ALA A 52 -9.68 5.84 0.05
C ALA A 52 -9.35 6.34 1.46
N LEU A 53 -9.44 7.66 1.70
CA LEU A 53 -9.27 8.25 3.03
C LEU A 53 -10.45 7.99 3.97
N GLU A 54 -11.58 7.52 3.46
CA GLU A 54 -12.77 7.17 4.25
C GLU A 54 -12.91 5.66 4.47
N CYS A 55 -12.26 4.84 3.63
CA CYS A 55 -12.18 3.41 3.83
C CYS A 55 -11.44 3.06 5.15
N GLU A 56 -11.75 1.89 5.69
CA GLU A 56 -11.13 1.35 6.90
C GLU A 56 -10.41 0.03 6.59
N GLY A 57 -9.30 -0.22 7.30
CA GLY A 57 -8.52 -1.45 7.16
C GLY A 57 -7.94 -1.64 5.76
N GLU A 58 -7.84 -2.90 5.36
CA GLU A 58 -7.21 -3.35 4.11
C GLU A 58 -7.80 -2.70 2.85
N LEU A 59 -9.12 -2.44 2.83
CA LEU A 59 -9.81 -1.81 1.69
C LEU A 59 -9.26 -0.43 1.34
N ALA A 60 -8.74 0.32 2.32
CA ALA A 60 -8.13 1.63 2.06
C ALA A 60 -6.85 1.50 1.22
N TYR A 61 -6.06 0.46 1.49
CA TYR A 61 -4.79 0.22 0.82
C TYR A 61 -4.98 -0.49 -0.52
N GLU A 62 -5.96 -1.38 -0.65
CA GLU A 62 -6.38 -1.95 -1.93
C GLU A 62 -6.83 -0.84 -2.90
N LEU A 63 -7.70 0.07 -2.43
CA LEU A 63 -8.14 1.18 -3.26
C LEU A 63 -7.00 2.15 -3.58
N ALA A 64 -6.11 2.43 -2.63
CA ALA A 64 -4.92 3.23 -2.89
C ALA A 64 -4.01 2.58 -3.95
N HIS A 65 -3.91 1.25 -3.96
CA HIS A 65 -3.13 0.49 -4.92
C HIS A 65 -3.68 0.63 -6.34
N GLU A 66 -5.00 0.45 -6.50
CA GLU A 66 -5.67 0.66 -7.79
C GLU A 66 -5.48 2.10 -8.29
N ILE A 67 -5.66 3.10 -7.42
CA ILE A 67 -5.42 4.50 -7.75
C ILE A 67 -3.96 4.72 -8.21
N ALA A 68 -2.99 4.12 -7.51
CA ALA A 68 -1.58 4.26 -7.86
C ALA A 68 -1.23 3.60 -9.18
N HIS A 69 -1.80 2.42 -9.49
CA HIS A 69 -1.66 1.80 -10.80
C HIS A 69 -2.23 2.68 -11.91
N ILE A 70 -3.41 3.26 -11.73
CA ILE A 70 -3.99 4.16 -12.73
C ILE A 70 -3.08 5.38 -12.94
N TYR A 71 -2.57 5.98 -11.86
CA TYR A 71 -1.63 7.09 -11.95
C TYR A 71 -0.29 6.71 -12.60
N ALA A 72 0.20 5.48 -12.39
CA ALA A 72 1.39 4.98 -13.06
C ALA A 72 1.20 4.92 -14.59
N HIS A 73 0.02 4.50 -15.06
CA HIS A 73 -0.32 4.51 -16.50
C HIS A 73 -0.40 5.93 -17.09
N LEU A 74 -0.55 6.95 -16.25
CA LEU A 74 -0.53 8.36 -16.64
C LEU A 74 0.87 9.01 -16.48
N ASP A 75 1.91 8.23 -16.17
CA ASP A 75 3.25 8.71 -15.82
C ASP A 75 3.28 9.70 -14.62
N GLU A 76 2.33 9.55 -13.69
CA GLU A 76 2.15 10.43 -12.52
C GLU A 76 2.15 9.64 -11.20
N ILE A 77 2.99 8.61 -11.10
CA ILE A 77 3.02 7.68 -9.95
C ILE A 77 3.14 8.38 -8.59
N GLU A 78 3.84 9.52 -8.50
CA GLU A 78 3.94 10.29 -7.27
C GLU A 78 2.58 10.72 -6.70
N LYS A 79 1.57 10.93 -7.56
CA LYS A 79 0.19 11.23 -7.12
C LYS A 79 -0.48 10.00 -6.52
N GLY A 80 -0.24 8.82 -7.08
CA GLY A 80 -0.69 7.55 -6.52
C GLY A 80 -0.12 7.30 -5.12
N ILE A 81 1.20 7.46 -4.99
CA ILE A 81 1.90 7.36 -3.70
C ILE A 81 1.39 8.37 -2.67
N GLU A 82 0.96 9.56 -3.11
CA GLU A 82 0.41 10.58 -2.21
C GLU A 82 -0.85 10.10 -1.47
N VAL A 83 -1.62 9.15 -2.03
CA VAL A 83 -2.77 8.54 -1.34
C VAL A 83 -2.31 7.76 -0.12
N TYR A 84 -1.31 6.88 -0.29
CA TYR A 84 -0.72 6.12 0.82
C TYR A 84 -0.17 7.04 1.92
N LYS A 85 0.53 8.13 1.54
CA LYS A 85 1.03 9.11 2.51
C LYS A 85 -0.08 9.80 3.29
N LYS A 86 -1.17 10.18 2.63
CA LYS A 86 -2.34 10.80 3.29
C LYS A 86 -3.00 9.81 4.27
N ILE A 87 -3.10 8.53 3.91
CA ILE A 87 -3.59 7.47 4.82
C ILE A 87 -2.66 7.34 6.04
N ALA A 88 -1.34 7.30 5.83
CA ALA A 88 -0.37 7.24 6.92
C ALA A 88 -0.44 8.48 7.84
N GLU A 89 -0.56 9.69 7.27
CA GLU A 89 -0.73 10.93 8.05
C GLU A 89 -1.99 10.88 8.92
N LYS A 90 -3.11 10.41 8.37
CA LYS A 90 -4.38 10.23 9.09
C LYS A 90 -4.21 9.32 10.30
N HIS A 91 -3.35 8.30 10.21
CA HIS A 91 -3.16 7.30 11.26
C HIS A 91 -2.06 7.60 12.27
N LYS A 92 -1.28 8.68 12.14
CA LYS A 92 -0.19 9.03 13.07
C LYS A 92 -0.54 9.05 14.57
N GLY A 93 -1.81 9.26 14.92
CA GLY A 93 -2.28 9.26 16.31
C GLY A 93 -2.53 7.87 16.92
N ASP A 94 -2.49 6.81 16.11
CA ASP A 94 -2.75 5.42 16.47
C ASP A 94 -1.55 4.59 16.03
N GLU A 95 -0.74 4.13 16.99
CA GLU A 95 0.55 3.47 16.71
C GLU A 95 0.39 2.21 15.85
N GLU A 96 -0.66 1.42 16.08
CA GLU A 96 -0.91 0.18 15.35
C GLU A 96 -1.30 0.47 13.90
N LYS A 97 -2.28 1.37 13.70
CA LYS A 97 -2.69 1.77 12.34
C LYS A 97 -1.61 2.54 11.60
N TYR A 98 -0.76 3.28 12.31
CA TYR A 98 0.34 4.00 11.70
C TYR A 98 1.44 3.05 11.23
N SER A 99 1.80 2.03 12.03
CA SER A 99 2.70 0.95 11.59
C SER A 99 2.17 0.28 10.31
N GLU A 100 0.89 -0.12 10.31
CA GLU A 100 0.25 -0.71 9.13
C GLU A 100 0.31 0.22 7.91
N ALA A 101 -0.04 1.51 8.07
CA ALA A 101 0.01 2.47 6.98
C ALA A 101 1.43 2.74 6.46
N LEU A 102 2.43 2.72 7.34
CA LEU A 102 3.84 2.83 6.94
C LEU A 102 4.29 1.59 6.16
N TYR A 103 3.87 0.39 6.57
CA TYR A 103 4.15 -0.83 5.82
C TYR A 103 3.63 -0.73 4.38
N TYR A 104 2.35 -0.40 4.20
CA TYR A 104 1.77 -0.29 2.85
C TYR A 104 2.35 0.86 2.02
N LEU A 105 2.77 1.97 2.66
CA LEU A 105 3.48 3.04 1.96
C LEU A 105 4.86 2.60 1.48
N ALA A 106 5.60 1.84 2.30
CA ALA A 106 6.91 1.32 1.93
C ALA A 106 6.80 0.25 0.84
N ASP A 107 5.83 -0.66 0.98
CA ASP A 107 5.51 -1.69 -0.01
C ASP A 107 5.11 -1.07 -1.36
N ALA A 108 4.31 0.01 -1.35
CA ALA A 108 4.02 0.76 -2.57
C ALA A 108 5.28 1.38 -3.19
N TYR A 109 6.19 1.94 -2.39
CA TYR A 109 7.47 2.43 -2.91
C TYR A 109 8.31 1.33 -3.55
N GLU A 110 8.40 0.16 -2.92
CA GLU A 110 9.08 -1.03 -3.46
C GLU A 110 8.44 -1.45 -4.78
N HIS A 111 7.13 -1.69 -4.79
CA HIS A 111 6.36 -2.13 -5.94
C HIS A 111 6.52 -1.21 -7.16
N PHE A 112 6.53 0.11 -6.94
CA PHE A 112 6.64 1.10 -8.00
C PHE A 112 8.10 1.54 -8.29
N GLY A 113 9.09 0.76 -7.84
CA GLY A 113 10.49 0.93 -8.24
C GLY A 113 11.19 2.13 -7.61
N MET A 114 10.84 2.48 -6.37
CA MET A 114 11.46 3.52 -5.56
C MET A 114 12.10 2.95 -4.29
N PRO A 115 13.07 2.02 -4.42
CA PRO A 115 13.60 1.26 -3.28
C PRO A 115 14.31 2.13 -2.25
N ASP A 116 14.87 3.27 -2.65
CA ASP A 116 15.46 4.27 -1.74
C ASP A 116 14.40 4.85 -0.78
N LYS A 117 13.24 5.22 -1.31
CA LYS A 117 12.12 5.74 -0.50
C LYS A 117 11.45 4.65 0.33
N ALA A 118 11.39 3.41 -0.18
CA ALA A 118 10.90 2.27 0.58
C ALA A 118 11.74 2.07 1.85
N ILE A 119 13.08 2.08 1.73
CA ILE A 119 14.01 1.98 2.85
C ILE A 119 13.75 3.09 3.89
N ASP A 120 13.61 4.36 3.47
CA ASP A 120 13.34 5.48 4.39
C ASP A 120 12.04 5.30 5.20
N VAL A 121 11.03 4.66 4.61
CA VAL A 121 9.75 4.39 5.28
C VAL A 121 9.86 3.16 6.17
N TYR A 122 10.49 2.08 5.70
CA TYR A 122 10.76 0.89 6.50
C TYR A 122 11.63 1.19 7.72
N GLU A 123 12.59 2.12 7.66
CA GLU A 123 13.37 2.54 8.83
C GLU A 123 12.47 3.13 9.93
N LYS A 124 11.46 3.93 9.57
CA LYS A 124 10.47 4.46 10.52
C LYS A 124 9.59 3.36 11.10
N LEU A 125 9.14 2.43 10.26
CA LEU A 125 8.36 1.27 10.71
C LEU A 125 9.17 0.42 11.69
N LEU A 126 10.44 0.16 11.37
CA LEU A 126 11.34 -0.64 12.19
C LEU A 126 11.52 -0.06 13.60
N GLU A 127 11.59 1.27 13.73
CA GLU A 127 11.63 1.94 15.04
C GLU A 127 10.37 1.67 15.88
N LEU A 128 9.19 1.66 15.25
CA LEU A 128 7.92 1.36 15.92
C LEU A 128 7.84 -0.10 16.34
N GLU A 129 8.18 -1.04 15.46
CA GLU A 129 8.14 -2.46 15.77
C GLU A 129 9.10 -2.84 16.90
N ARG A 130 10.31 -2.25 16.90
CA ARG A 130 11.27 -2.39 18.02
C ARG A 130 10.73 -1.86 19.34
N LYS A 131 10.07 -0.70 19.31
CA LYS A 131 9.48 -0.09 20.50
C LYS A 131 8.36 -0.96 21.08
N ARG A 132 7.59 -1.62 20.21
CA ARG A 132 6.52 -2.57 20.59
C ARG A 132 7.07 -3.94 21.02
N GLY A 133 8.30 -4.26 20.62
CA GLY A 133 8.92 -5.55 20.86
C GLY A 133 8.36 -6.65 19.95
N ASP A 134 7.77 -6.29 18.81
CA ASP A 134 7.29 -7.27 17.83
C ASP A 134 8.47 -7.78 16.98
N LYS A 135 9.17 -8.79 17.52
CA LYS A 135 10.32 -9.39 16.84
C LYS A 135 9.97 -9.96 15.46
N LYS A 136 8.71 -10.38 15.24
CA LYS A 136 8.28 -10.97 13.97
C LYS A 136 8.21 -9.88 12.90
N GLU A 137 7.54 -8.78 13.22
CA GLU A 137 7.41 -7.63 12.31
C GLU A 137 8.75 -6.89 12.13
N GLU A 138 9.61 -6.86 13.16
CA GLU A 138 10.99 -6.39 13.03
C GLU A 138 11.77 -7.20 11.98
N ALA A 139 11.70 -8.54 12.06
CA ALA A 139 12.40 -9.42 11.14
C ALA A 139 11.88 -9.28 9.70
N LEU A 140 10.56 -9.18 9.51
CA LEU A 140 9.97 -8.94 8.19
C LEU A 140 10.41 -7.60 7.60
N THR A 141 10.34 -6.53 8.38
CA THR A 141 10.78 -5.19 7.94
C THR A 141 12.25 -5.17 7.52
N LEU A 142 13.13 -5.84 8.27
CA LEU A 142 14.55 -6.00 7.91
C LEU A 142 14.73 -6.77 6.59
N ALA A 143 13.94 -7.80 6.34
CA ALA A 143 14.00 -8.56 5.10
C ALA A 143 13.55 -7.71 3.89
N HIS A 144 12.48 -6.92 4.02
CA HIS A 144 12.07 -5.97 2.97
C HIS A 144 13.18 -4.93 2.70
N MET A 145 13.76 -4.33 3.73
CA MET A 145 14.90 -3.41 3.54
C MET A 145 16.08 -4.08 2.85
N ALA A 146 16.35 -5.36 3.12
CA ALA A 146 17.41 -6.11 2.46
C ALA A 146 17.15 -6.26 0.96
N VAL A 147 15.92 -6.60 0.55
CA VAL A 147 15.50 -6.68 -0.85
C VAL A 147 15.70 -5.34 -1.55
N ASN A 148 15.27 -4.24 -0.93
CA ASN A 148 15.44 -2.90 -1.49
C ASN A 148 16.93 -2.49 -1.58
N CYS A 149 17.79 -2.92 -0.64
CA CYS A 149 19.24 -2.70 -0.73
C CYS A 149 19.87 -3.50 -1.89
N GLU A 150 19.40 -4.73 -2.12
CA GLU A 150 19.82 -5.55 -3.27
C GLU A 150 19.45 -4.87 -4.59
N GLU A 151 18.23 -4.33 -4.71
CA GLU A 151 17.79 -3.59 -5.90
C GLU A 151 18.65 -2.35 -6.18
N LEU A 152 19.13 -1.68 -5.13
CA LEU A 152 20.07 -0.55 -5.23
C LEU A 152 21.53 -0.99 -5.48
N GLY A 153 21.82 -2.29 -5.45
CA GLY A 153 23.15 -2.85 -5.63
C GLY A 153 24.05 -2.82 -4.39
N ASP A 154 23.52 -2.44 -3.22
CA ASP A 154 24.23 -2.49 -1.93
C ASP A 154 24.12 -3.89 -1.30
N LEU A 155 24.80 -4.85 -1.93
CA LEU A 155 24.75 -6.26 -1.56
C LEU A 155 25.29 -6.51 -0.14
N ASP A 156 26.29 -5.74 0.30
CA ASP A 156 26.87 -5.89 1.64
C ASP A 156 25.83 -5.55 2.71
N LYS A 157 25.10 -4.43 2.54
CA LYS A 157 24.01 -4.04 3.44
C LYS A 157 22.82 -4.99 3.36
N ALA A 158 22.47 -5.47 2.16
CA ALA A 158 21.41 -6.45 1.97
C ALA A 158 21.67 -7.74 2.76
N ILE A 159 22.90 -8.28 2.67
CA ILE A 159 23.32 -9.47 3.42
C ILE A 159 23.24 -9.21 4.93
N GLU A 160 23.76 -8.08 5.42
CA GLU A 160 23.73 -7.74 6.84
C GLU A 160 22.29 -7.69 7.39
N LEU A 161 21.38 -7.05 6.65
CA LEU A 161 19.97 -6.94 7.03
C LEU A 161 19.27 -8.30 7.01
N MET A 162 19.53 -9.14 6.00
CA MET A 162 18.97 -10.48 5.89
C MET A 162 19.47 -11.40 7.02
N GLU A 163 20.74 -11.28 7.42
CA GLU A 163 21.28 -12.04 8.56
C GLU A 163 20.62 -11.64 9.87
N LYS A 164 20.39 -10.35 10.09
CA LYS A 164 19.64 -9.85 11.27
C LYS A 164 18.20 -10.37 11.28
N ALA A 165 17.51 -10.32 10.15
CA ALA A 165 16.16 -10.86 10.00
C ALA A 165 16.13 -12.37 10.33
N ARG A 166 17.08 -13.15 9.78
CA ARG A 166 17.20 -14.58 10.05
C ARG A 166 17.39 -14.87 11.54
N THR A 167 18.29 -14.17 12.21
CA THR A 167 18.54 -14.38 13.65
C THR A 167 17.28 -14.14 14.48
N LEU A 168 16.50 -13.10 14.18
CA LEU A 168 15.23 -12.86 14.87
C LEU A 168 14.20 -13.98 14.62
N PHE A 169 14.11 -14.48 13.40
CA PHE A 169 13.23 -15.63 13.10
C PHE A 169 13.67 -16.92 13.80
N GLU A 170 14.98 -17.16 13.93
CA GLU A 170 15.53 -18.30 14.68
C GLU A 170 15.15 -18.21 16.16
N GLU A 171 15.33 -17.05 16.80
CA GLU A 171 14.92 -16.83 18.19
C GLU A 171 13.43 -17.11 18.42
N LEU A 172 12.56 -16.66 17.50
CA LEU A 172 11.12 -16.91 17.57
C LEU A 172 10.75 -18.40 17.37
N GLY A 173 11.55 -19.13 16.61
CA GLY A 173 11.40 -20.58 16.42
C GLY A 173 11.76 -21.35 17.68
N ASP A 174 12.89 -21.00 18.30
CA ASP A 174 13.39 -21.63 19.53
C ASP A 174 12.47 -21.36 20.73
N GLU A 175 11.92 -20.15 20.86
CA GLU A 175 10.96 -19.77 21.91
C GLU A 175 9.65 -20.60 21.87
N LYS A 176 9.22 -21.08 20.69
CA LYS A 176 8.02 -21.93 20.59
C LYS A 176 8.25 -23.39 21.00
N THR A 177 9.50 -23.82 21.09
CA THR A 177 9.91 -25.21 21.39
C THR A 177 10.33 -25.44 22.85
N THR A 178 10.36 -24.41 23.68
CA THR A 178 10.85 -24.46 25.07
C THR A 178 9.70 -24.35 26.08
#